data_AF-A0AA39PAE0-F1
#
_entry.id   AF-A0AA39PAE0-F1
#
_cell.length_a   1.000
_cell.length_b   1.000
_cell.length_c   1.000
_cell.angle_alpha   90.00
_cell.angle_beta   90.00
_cell.angle_gamma   90.00
#
_symmetry.space_group_name_H-M   'P 1'
#
loop_
_entity.id
_entity.type
_entity.pdbx_description
1 polymer ?
#
loop_
_entity_poly.entity_id
_entity_poly.type
_entity_poly.pdbx_seq_one_letter_code
_entity_poly.pdbx_strand_id
1 'polypeptide(L)'
;MSSKRRSSRTGGPAKALLSARGFIDRMDDGLTAAEGAQDVISMITSRRTVTKLILGHNKLSDDGCIVLFRFLGSPAGRKYRITEISLNSNEIGDRGLLAIATYLNGNQHLTELFLQNNLFSGDPSVIETFTNSINSSRLGMLSLTTNTALSDNFVGAFFSILRSIYLKELHVSATGITRRSAPHIISYISSPERCHLRVFKCNGNALGHSAVKRIIGAIEKSNFVLSNVELYSNHMATESDDDDTSSDDTDWKELESKVRLILSRNQHLRRVAEKEALGLLCYSRTLLLPTKSSALCILPTEIQLHILSFLAPTLSSAQRINVCTFASTCTTLPPLLPNLNGGELKVCLPDPSLEFTECGNKVWEVRGAVGGCASGKCSGAVLCHKEQQRTRWLDAVGCSAYDGRSV
;
A
#
# COMPACT_ATOMS: atom_id res chain seq x y z
N MET A 1 -69.01 2.09 5.35
CA MET A 1 -67.86 1.29 4.88
C MET A 1 -67.14 2.08 3.78
N SER A 2 -66.16 2.90 4.16
CA SER A 2 -65.42 3.78 3.24
C SER A 2 -64.05 3.19 2.93
N SER A 3 -63.83 2.93 1.63
CA SER A 3 -62.61 2.37 1.06
C SER A 3 -61.49 3.42 1.01
N LYS A 4 -60.39 3.19 1.73
CA LYS A 4 -59.17 4.01 1.66
C LYS A 4 -58.32 3.56 0.47
N ARG A 5 -58.37 4.33 -0.63
CA ARG A 5 -57.37 4.29 -1.71
C ARG A 5 -56.06 4.90 -1.20
N ARG A 6 -54.99 4.09 -1.11
CA ARG A 6 -53.61 4.56 -0.90
C ARG A 6 -53.01 4.94 -2.26
N SER A 7 -52.53 6.18 -2.38
CA SER A 7 -51.89 6.70 -3.59
C SER A 7 -50.53 6.05 -3.84
N SER A 8 -50.32 5.56 -5.06
CA SER A 8 -49.04 5.16 -5.62
C SER A 8 -48.14 6.39 -5.82
N ARG A 9 -47.12 6.55 -4.96
CA ARG A 9 -45.96 7.42 -5.25
C ARG A 9 -45.02 6.63 -6.16
N THR A 10 -44.96 7.04 -7.42
CA THR A 10 -43.94 6.65 -8.39
C THR A 10 -42.57 7.12 -7.90
N GLY A 11 -41.75 6.19 -7.38
CA GLY A 11 -40.35 6.44 -7.10
C GLY A 11 -39.56 6.53 -8.40
N GLY A 12 -39.02 7.71 -8.73
CA GLY A 12 -38.06 7.86 -9.81
C GLY A 12 -36.78 7.04 -9.56
N PRO A 13 -35.95 6.81 -10.60
CA PRO A 13 -34.73 6.03 -10.45
C PRO A 13 -33.75 6.81 -9.56
N ALA A 14 -33.74 6.44 -8.29
CA ALA A 14 -32.81 6.95 -7.30
C ALA A 14 -31.40 6.50 -7.70
N LYS A 15 -30.54 7.46 -8.04
CA LYS A 15 -29.09 7.50 -7.74
C LYS A 15 -28.45 6.14 -7.43
N ALA A 16 -28.49 5.19 -8.37
CA ALA A 16 -27.66 4.01 -8.33
C ALA A 16 -26.22 4.47 -8.59
N LEU A 17 -25.55 4.81 -7.48
CA LEU A 17 -24.12 4.99 -7.26
C LEU A 17 -23.29 5.34 -8.51
N LEU A 18 -22.98 6.63 -8.65
CA LEU A 18 -21.88 7.10 -9.52
C LEU A 18 -20.55 6.36 -9.28
N SER A 19 -20.37 5.74 -8.10
CA SER A 19 -19.25 4.88 -7.72
C SER A 19 -19.15 3.57 -8.53
N ALA A 20 -20.27 3.02 -9.02
CA ALA A 20 -20.30 1.72 -9.70
C ALA A 20 -19.84 1.76 -11.17
N ARG A 21 -19.63 2.96 -11.75
CA ARG A 21 -19.36 3.08 -13.20
C ARG A 21 -17.92 2.73 -13.62
N GLY A 22 -16.97 2.76 -12.70
CA GLY A 22 -15.55 2.45 -12.96
C GLY A 22 -15.13 1.00 -12.71
N PHE A 23 -16.05 0.15 -12.27
CA PHE A 23 -15.76 -1.20 -11.76
C PHE A 23 -16.36 -2.25 -12.69
N ILE A 24 -15.51 -3.10 -13.29
CA ILE A 24 -15.97 -4.29 -14.01
C ILE A 24 -15.76 -5.48 -13.08
N ASP A 25 -16.86 -6.10 -12.68
CA ASP A 25 -16.88 -7.31 -11.89
C ASP A 25 -17.54 -8.39 -12.73
N ARG A 26 -16.75 -9.40 -13.08
CA ARG A 26 -17.17 -10.57 -13.84
C ARG A 26 -16.59 -11.85 -13.22
N MET A 27 -16.72 -11.96 -11.91
CA MET A 27 -16.33 -13.16 -11.18
C MET A 27 -17.30 -14.32 -11.51
N ASP A 28 -16.77 -15.53 -11.69
CA ASP A 28 -17.57 -16.75 -11.97
C ASP A 28 -18.42 -16.68 -13.27
N ASP A 29 -18.05 -15.81 -14.22
CA ASP A 29 -18.83 -15.56 -15.43
C ASP A 29 -18.58 -16.54 -16.58
N GLY A 30 -17.71 -17.53 -16.36
CA GLY A 30 -17.36 -18.52 -17.38
C GLY A 30 -16.56 -17.94 -18.54
N LEU A 31 -15.78 -16.88 -18.31
CA LEU A 31 -14.91 -16.29 -19.34
C LEU A 31 -13.79 -17.27 -19.70
N THR A 32 -13.67 -17.61 -20.98
CA THR A 32 -12.71 -18.62 -21.46
C THR A 32 -11.75 -18.04 -22.49
N ALA A 33 -10.45 -18.28 -22.30
CA ALA A 33 -9.39 -17.99 -23.26
C ALA A 33 -9.47 -16.57 -23.86
N ALA A 34 -9.11 -16.44 -25.14
CA ALA A 34 -9.13 -15.18 -25.88
C ALA A 34 -10.54 -14.58 -26.05
N GLU A 35 -11.58 -15.41 -26.16
CA GLU A 35 -12.96 -14.98 -26.34
C GLU A 35 -13.47 -14.23 -25.10
N GLY A 36 -13.28 -14.82 -23.91
CA GLY A 36 -13.61 -14.18 -22.65
C GLY A 36 -12.83 -12.88 -22.42
N ALA A 37 -11.57 -12.82 -22.85
CA ALA A 37 -10.80 -11.58 -22.80
C ALA A 37 -11.36 -10.52 -23.76
N GLN A 38 -11.82 -10.90 -24.95
CA GLN A 38 -12.42 -9.98 -25.92
C GLN A 38 -13.75 -9.41 -25.40
N ASP A 39 -14.54 -10.21 -24.69
CA ASP A 39 -15.75 -9.74 -24.01
C ASP A 39 -15.42 -8.70 -22.94
N VAL A 40 -14.38 -8.93 -22.14
CA VAL A 40 -13.89 -7.95 -21.16
C VAL A 40 -13.43 -6.66 -21.84
N ILE A 41 -12.73 -6.75 -22.96
CA ILE A 41 -12.31 -5.58 -23.74
C ILE A 41 -13.52 -4.81 -24.28
N SER A 42 -14.55 -5.50 -24.78
CA SER A 42 -15.80 -4.88 -25.21
C SER A 42 -16.48 -4.13 -24.06
N MET A 43 -16.51 -4.73 -22.87
CA MET A 43 -17.04 -4.07 -21.67
C MET A 43 -16.21 -2.85 -21.26
N ILE A 44 -14.87 -2.93 -21.31
CA ILE A 44 -14.00 -1.79 -21.01
C ILE A 44 -14.25 -0.65 -22.01
N THR A 45 -14.34 -0.96 -23.30
CA THR A 45 -14.53 0.03 -24.37
C THR A 45 -15.91 0.67 -24.38
N SER A 46 -16.94 -0.04 -23.93
CA SER A 46 -18.29 0.51 -23.76
C SER A 46 -18.39 1.58 -22.66
N ARG A 47 -17.38 1.67 -21.77
CA ARG A 47 -17.37 2.59 -20.62
C ARG A 47 -16.40 3.74 -20.84
N ARG A 48 -16.74 4.91 -20.28
CA ARG A 48 -15.88 6.11 -20.33
C ARG A 48 -14.65 5.97 -19.44
N THR A 49 -14.82 5.35 -18.28
CA THR A 49 -13.77 5.20 -17.26
C THR A 49 -13.87 3.82 -16.64
N VAL A 50 -12.74 3.14 -16.49
CA VAL A 50 -12.61 1.88 -15.75
C VAL A 50 -11.33 1.98 -14.91
N THR A 51 -11.46 1.68 -13.63
CA THR A 51 -10.38 1.75 -12.63
C THR A 51 -10.11 0.40 -11.99
N LYS A 52 -11.05 -0.54 -12.05
CA LYS A 52 -10.96 -1.81 -11.33
C LYS A 52 -11.53 -2.95 -12.18
N LEU A 53 -10.79 -4.05 -12.27
CA LEU A 53 -11.18 -5.28 -12.97
C LEU A 53 -11.16 -6.47 -12.00
N ILE A 54 -12.30 -7.10 -11.78
CA ILE A 54 -12.43 -8.33 -11.00
C ILE A 54 -12.89 -9.42 -11.95
N LEU A 55 -11.98 -10.35 -12.25
CA LEU A 55 -12.17 -11.41 -13.24
C LEU A 55 -11.86 -12.78 -12.61
N GLY A 56 -11.99 -12.91 -11.29
CA GLY A 56 -11.67 -14.13 -10.56
C GLY A 56 -12.54 -15.33 -10.96
N HIS A 57 -12.03 -16.55 -10.76
CA HIS A 57 -12.74 -17.81 -11.02
C HIS A 57 -13.28 -17.93 -12.45
N ASN A 58 -12.39 -17.69 -13.41
CA ASN A 58 -12.65 -17.86 -14.83
C ASN A 58 -11.60 -18.79 -15.44
N LYS A 59 -11.59 -18.95 -16.76
CA LYS A 59 -10.60 -19.76 -17.48
C LYS A 59 -9.96 -18.96 -18.61
N LEU A 60 -9.53 -17.73 -18.31
CA LEU A 60 -8.87 -16.87 -19.28
C LEU A 60 -7.58 -17.50 -19.84
N SER A 61 -6.92 -18.37 -19.07
CA SER A 61 -5.67 -19.03 -19.43
C SER A 61 -4.57 -18.02 -19.84
N ASP A 62 -3.46 -18.52 -20.38
CA ASP A 62 -2.43 -17.66 -20.98
C ASP A 62 -2.98 -16.81 -22.13
N ASP A 63 -3.83 -17.39 -22.98
CA ASP A 63 -4.23 -16.76 -24.24
C ASP A 63 -5.13 -15.54 -24.00
N GLY A 64 -6.09 -15.67 -23.08
CA GLY A 64 -6.93 -14.55 -22.66
C GLY A 64 -6.14 -13.48 -21.90
N CYS A 65 -5.20 -13.90 -21.06
CA CYS A 65 -4.30 -12.96 -20.35
C CYS A 65 -3.48 -12.14 -21.36
N ILE A 66 -2.87 -12.78 -22.36
CA ILE A 66 -2.11 -12.10 -23.41
C ILE A 66 -2.98 -11.10 -24.17
N VAL A 67 -4.19 -11.49 -24.58
CA VAL A 67 -5.12 -10.59 -25.30
C VAL A 67 -5.50 -9.38 -24.44
N LEU A 68 -5.90 -9.61 -23.18
CA LEU A 68 -6.30 -8.56 -22.25
C LEU A 68 -5.15 -7.57 -22.01
N PHE A 69 -3.96 -8.05 -21.63
CA PHE A 69 -2.85 -7.17 -21.29
C PHE A 69 -2.21 -6.49 -22.50
N ARG A 70 -2.28 -7.11 -23.70
CA ARG A 70 -1.94 -6.40 -24.95
C ARG A 70 -2.88 -5.22 -25.21
N PHE A 71 -4.19 -5.42 -25.00
CA PHE A 71 -5.14 -4.31 -25.12
C PHE A 71 -4.87 -3.24 -24.07
N LEU A 72 -4.73 -3.60 -22.80
CA LEU A 72 -4.47 -2.64 -21.70
C LEU A 72 -3.17 -1.86 -21.91
N GLY A 73 -2.14 -2.50 -22.46
CA GLY A 73 -0.86 -1.87 -22.81
C GLY A 73 -0.89 -1.00 -24.06
N SER A 74 -1.90 -1.15 -24.92
CA SER A 74 -2.06 -0.38 -26.16
C SER A 74 -2.45 1.09 -25.90
N PRO A 75 -2.27 2.00 -26.87
CA PRO A 75 -2.72 3.39 -26.74
C PRO A 75 -4.23 3.51 -26.41
N ALA A 76 -5.05 2.59 -26.93
CA ALA A 76 -6.49 2.56 -26.66
C ALA A 76 -6.81 2.11 -25.23
N GLY A 77 -5.99 1.23 -24.65
CA GLY A 77 -6.14 0.71 -23.29
C GLY A 77 -5.60 1.65 -22.22
N ARG A 78 -4.47 2.32 -22.46
CA ARG A 78 -3.80 3.21 -21.47
C ARG A 78 -4.64 4.37 -20.97
N LYS A 79 -5.68 4.77 -21.71
CA LYS A 79 -6.64 5.80 -21.24
C LYS A 79 -7.44 5.33 -20.02
N TYR A 80 -7.61 4.01 -19.85
CA TYR A 80 -8.24 3.41 -18.68
C TYR A 80 -7.19 3.30 -17.59
N ARG A 81 -7.30 4.19 -16.58
CA ARG A 81 -6.36 4.26 -15.46
C ARG A 81 -6.69 3.17 -14.43
N ILE A 82 -6.47 1.92 -14.82
CA ILE A 82 -6.77 0.76 -13.98
C ILE A 82 -5.79 0.74 -12.80
N THR A 83 -6.35 0.77 -11.59
CA THR A 83 -5.64 0.76 -10.32
C THR A 83 -5.65 -0.63 -9.67
N GLU A 84 -6.62 -1.49 -10.02
CA GLU A 84 -6.78 -2.81 -9.40
C GLU A 84 -7.18 -3.86 -10.44
N ILE A 85 -6.48 -5.00 -10.43
CA ILE A 85 -6.80 -6.17 -11.25
C ILE A 85 -6.78 -7.43 -10.37
N SER A 86 -7.88 -8.18 -10.38
CA SER A 86 -7.98 -9.51 -9.78
C SER A 86 -8.20 -10.56 -10.86
N LEU A 87 -7.25 -11.49 -10.95
CA LEU A 87 -7.20 -12.62 -11.89
C LEU A 87 -7.00 -13.93 -11.11
N ASN A 88 -7.60 -14.02 -9.93
CA ASN A 88 -7.54 -15.22 -9.11
C ASN A 88 -8.18 -16.40 -9.85
N SER A 89 -7.62 -17.61 -9.75
CA SER A 89 -8.19 -18.83 -10.33
C SER A 89 -8.56 -18.66 -11.81
N ASN A 90 -7.56 -18.37 -12.65
CA ASN A 90 -7.74 -18.16 -14.10
C ASN A 90 -6.93 -19.13 -14.98
N GLU A 91 -6.29 -20.14 -14.38
CA GLU A 91 -5.43 -21.11 -15.07
C GLU A 91 -4.28 -20.42 -15.85
N ILE A 92 -3.76 -19.30 -15.33
CA ILE A 92 -2.70 -18.51 -15.98
C ILE A 92 -1.34 -19.16 -15.72
N GLY A 93 -0.56 -19.43 -16.76
CA GLY A 93 0.81 -19.92 -16.68
C GLY A 93 1.85 -18.81 -16.90
N ASP A 94 3.08 -19.23 -17.19
CA ASP A 94 4.22 -18.31 -17.33
C ASP A 94 4.08 -17.34 -18.50
N ARG A 95 3.46 -17.77 -19.62
CA ARG A 95 3.28 -16.88 -20.78
C ARG A 95 2.31 -15.76 -20.45
N GLY A 96 1.24 -16.06 -19.70
CA GLY A 96 0.35 -15.04 -19.16
C GLY A 96 1.05 -14.14 -18.14
N LEU A 97 1.90 -14.69 -17.26
CA LEU A 97 2.70 -13.90 -16.32
C LEU A 97 3.66 -12.92 -17.03
N LEU A 98 4.28 -13.34 -18.14
CA LEU A 98 5.10 -12.46 -18.98
C LEU A 98 4.30 -11.34 -19.65
N ALA A 99 3.04 -11.61 -20.04
CA ALA A 99 2.15 -10.57 -20.56
C ALA A 99 1.81 -9.53 -19.47
N ILE A 100 1.54 -9.99 -18.24
CA ILE A 100 1.35 -9.12 -17.07
C ILE A 100 2.62 -8.30 -16.80
N ALA A 101 3.80 -8.92 -16.82
CA ALA A 101 5.08 -8.25 -16.64
C ALA A 101 5.27 -7.13 -17.67
N THR A 102 5.00 -7.42 -18.95
CA THR A 102 5.08 -6.43 -20.03
C THR A 102 4.16 -5.24 -19.79
N TYR A 103 2.95 -5.47 -19.28
CA TYR A 103 2.02 -4.39 -18.93
C TYR A 103 2.45 -3.59 -17.69
N LEU A 104 3.07 -4.25 -16.71
CA LEU A 104 3.58 -3.61 -15.49
C LEU A 104 4.80 -2.73 -15.76
N ASN A 105 5.61 -3.06 -16.77
CA ASN A 105 6.84 -2.34 -17.05
C ASN A 105 6.57 -0.85 -17.35
N GLY A 106 6.99 0.03 -16.44
CA GLY A 106 6.75 1.47 -16.51
C GLY A 106 5.31 1.90 -16.19
N ASN A 107 4.44 0.99 -15.76
CA ASN A 107 3.05 1.30 -15.43
C ASN A 107 2.94 2.18 -14.18
N GLN A 108 2.27 3.32 -14.31
CA GLN A 108 2.13 4.32 -13.25
C GLN A 108 0.73 4.34 -12.60
N HIS A 109 -0.11 3.35 -12.88
CA HIS A 109 -1.53 3.36 -12.47
C HIS A 109 -1.93 2.14 -11.66
N LEU A 110 -1.47 0.94 -12.03
CA LEU A 110 -1.82 -0.28 -11.32
C LEU A 110 -1.16 -0.29 -9.93
N THR A 111 -1.98 -0.35 -8.89
CA THR A 111 -1.54 -0.36 -7.48
C THR A 111 -1.80 -1.71 -6.81
N GLU A 112 -2.78 -2.47 -7.26
CA GLU A 112 -3.18 -3.74 -6.64
C GLU A 112 -3.34 -4.84 -7.70
N LEU A 113 -2.66 -5.97 -7.49
CA LEU A 113 -2.68 -7.11 -8.39
C LEU A 113 -2.86 -8.42 -7.60
N PHE A 114 -3.95 -9.14 -7.90
CA PHE A 114 -4.26 -10.42 -7.30
C PHE A 114 -4.18 -11.53 -8.36
N LEU A 115 -3.31 -12.51 -8.12
CA LEU A 115 -2.98 -13.62 -9.02
C LEU A 115 -3.04 -14.96 -8.28
N GLN A 116 -3.97 -15.09 -7.34
CA GLN A 116 -4.04 -16.27 -6.48
C GLN A 116 -4.46 -17.50 -7.29
N ASN A 117 -3.94 -18.68 -6.91
CA ASN A 117 -4.36 -19.98 -7.45
C ASN A 117 -4.30 -20.04 -9.00
N ASN A 118 -3.12 -19.78 -9.56
CA ASN A 118 -2.78 -19.90 -10.98
C ASN A 118 -1.66 -20.96 -11.16
N LEU A 119 -1.15 -21.11 -12.37
CA LEU A 119 -0.26 -22.21 -12.80
C LEU A 119 1.16 -21.72 -13.12
N PHE A 120 1.70 -20.81 -12.31
CA PHE A 120 3.07 -20.30 -12.50
C PHE A 120 4.12 -21.36 -12.14
N SER A 121 5.03 -21.68 -13.06
CA SER A 121 5.98 -22.79 -12.91
C SER A 121 7.11 -22.50 -11.91
N GLY A 122 7.34 -21.23 -11.59
CA GLY A 122 8.48 -20.79 -10.80
C GLY A 122 9.80 -20.73 -11.58
N ASP A 123 9.76 -20.71 -12.92
CA ASP A 123 10.95 -20.49 -13.77
C ASP A 123 11.67 -19.18 -13.38
N PRO A 124 12.94 -19.24 -12.94
CA PRO A 124 13.70 -18.06 -12.53
C PRO A 124 13.71 -16.93 -13.57
N SER A 125 13.79 -17.24 -14.86
CA SER A 125 13.86 -16.25 -15.93
C SER A 125 12.56 -15.43 -16.05
N VAL A 126 11.42 -16.10 -15.85
CA VAL A 126 10.09 -15.48 -15.87
C VAL A 126 9.92 -14.62 -14.62
N ILE A 127 10.32 -15.13 -13.45
CA ILE A 127 10.27 -14.40 -12.18
C ILE A 127 11.18 -13.17 -12.21
N GLU A 128 12.37 -13.26 -12.82
CA GLU A 128 13.27 -12.13 -12.97
C GLU A 128 12.64 -11.02 -13.82
N THR A 129 12.04 -11.39 -14.96
CA THR A 129 11.34 -10.45 -15.84
C THR A 129 10.15 -9.79 -15.14
N PHE A 130 9.36 -10.57 -14.40
CA PHE A 130 8.24 -10.08 -13.62
C PHE A 130 8.67 -9.13 -12.51
N THR A 131 9.73 -9.48 -11.78
CA THR A 131 10.26 -8.65 -10.67
C THR A 131 10.87 -7.34 -11.18
N ASN A 132 11.60 -7.37 -12.29
CA ASN A 132 12.11 -6.16 -12.95
C ASN A 132 10.97 -5.23 -13.37
N SER A 133 9.86 -5.80 -13.85
CA SER A 133 8.66 -5.02 -14.19
C SER A 133 7.98 -4.44 -12.95
N ILE A 134 7.95 -5.17 -11.83
CA ILE A 134 7.46 -4.65 -10.55
C ILE A 134 8.33 -3.48 -10.07
N ASN A 135 9.65 -3.59 -10.19
CA ASN A 135 10.60 -2.55 -9.80
C ASN A 135 10.40 -1.23 -10.58
N SER A 136 9.95 -1.29 -11.84
CA SER A 136 9.65 -0.10 -12.66
C SER A 136 8.20 0.38 -12.56
N SER A 137 7.34 -0.34 -11.84
CA SER A 137 5.91 -0.04 -11.70
C SER A 137 5.56 0.71 -10.41
N ARG A 138 4.29 1.13 -10.29
CA ARG A 138 3.69 1.64 -9.04
C ARG A 138 2.89 0.60 -8.26
N LEU A 139 3.14 -0.68 -8.49
CA LEU A 139 2.44 -1.75 -7.80
C LEU A 139 2.70 -1.68 -6.28
N GLY A 140 1.63 -1.54 -5.51
CA GLY A 140 1.64 -1.41 -4.06
C GLY A 140 1.32 -2.69 -3.33
N MET A 141 0.46 -3.53 -3.91
CA MET A 141 0.04 -4.81 -3.36
C MET A 141 0.10 -5.90 -4.42
N LEU A 142 0.77 -7.00 -4.08
CA LEU A 142 0.86 -8.20 -4.90
C LEU A 142 0.42 -9.41 -4.08
N SER A 143 -0.55 -10.17 -4.60
CA SER A 143 -0.97 -11.44 -4.02
C SER A 143 -0.73 -12.59 -5.00
N LEU A 144 0.15 -13.51 -4.60
CA LEU A 144 0.48 -14.75 -5.29
C LEU A 144 0.09 -15.98 -4.46
N THR A 145 -0.82 -15.81 -3.50
CA THR A 145 -1.27 -16.87 -2.60
C THR A 145 -1.74 -18.11 -3.37
N THR A 146 -1.51 -19.31 -2.83
CA THR A 146 -1.94 -20.60 -3.40
C THR A 146 -1.34 -20.97 -4.76
N ASN A 147 -0.25 -20.33 -5.19
CA ASN A 147 0.54 -20.75 -6.35
C ASN A 147 1.67 -21.70 -5.93
N THR A 148 1.35 -22.98 -5.70
CA THR A 148 2.26 -23.96 -5.07
C THR A 148 3.49 -24.29 -5.92
N ALA A 149 3.41 -24.16 -7.24
CA ALA A 149 4.52 -24.43 -8.16
C ALA A 149 5.63 -23.35 -8.12
N LEU A 150 5.38 -22.16 -7.55
CA LEU A 150 6.39 -21.11 -7.40
C LEU A 150 7.61 -21.59 -6.59
N SER A 151 7.38 -22.32 -5.49
CA SER A 151 8.41 -22.96 -4.65
C SER A 151 9.54 -22.03 -4.18
N ASP A 152 10.69 -22.60 -3.79
CA ASP A 152 11.87 -21.84 -3.35
C ASP A 152 12.55 -21.06 -4.49
N ASN A 153 12.42 -21.52 -5.74
CA ASN A 153 13.02 -20.86 -6.91
C ASN A 153 12.47 -19.45 -7.07
N PHE A 154 11.16 -19.27 -6.87
CA PHE A 154 10.53 -17.96 -6.86
C PHE A 154 11.16 -17.04 -5.81
N VAL A 155 11.29 -17.49 -4.56
CA VAL A 155 11.82 -16.66 -3.47
C VAL A 155 13.26 -16.21 -3.77
N GLY A 156 14.10 -17.15 -4.23
CA GLY A 156 15.50 -16.86 -4.57
C GLY A 156 15.62 -15.80 -5.66
N ALA A 157 14.92 -16.00 -6.79
CA ALA A 157 14.91 -15.04 -7.90
C ALA A 157 14.27 -13.71 -7.49
N PHE A 158 13.06 -13.74 -6.93
CA PHE A 158 12.28 -12.54 -6.60
C PHE A 158 12.98 -11.64 -5.58
N PHE A 159 13.40 -12.18 -4.42
CA PHE A 159 14.00 -11.36 -3.37
C PHE A 159 15.46 -10.97 -3.64
N SER A 160 16.14 -11.58 -4.61
CA SER A 160 17.49 -11.15 -4.99
C SER A 160 17.48 -9.77 -5.66
N ILE A 161 16.49 -9.50 -6.52
CA ILE A 161 16.43 -8.28 -7.34
C ILE A 161 15.29 -7.31 -6.96
N LEU A 162 14.34 -7.70 -6.10
CA LEU A 162 13.27 -6.80 -5.67
C LEU A 162 13.81 -5.55 -4.97
N ARG A 163 13.46 -4.39 -5.52
CA ARG A 163 13.86 -3.04 -5.09
C ARG A 163 12.73 -2.01 -5.19
N SER A 164 11.49 -2.45 -5.44
CA SER A 164 10.35 -1.55 -5.57
C SER A 164 10.09 -0.81 -4.26
N ILE A 165 10.17 0.53 -4.31
CA ILE A 165 9.80 1.39 -3.18
C ILE A 165 8.28 1.50 -3.01
N TYR A 166 7.51 1.12 -4.04
CA TYR A 166 6.06 1.22 -4.05
C TYR A 166 5.39 -0.03 -3.47
N LEU A 167 6.00 -1.21 -3.65
CA LEU A 167 5.43 -2.45 -3.12
C LEU A 167 5.46 -2.42 -1.59
N LYS A 168 4.28 -2.30 -0.99
CA LYS A 168 4.06 -2.27 0.46
C LYS A 168 3.48 -3.57 0.99
N GLU A 169 2.78 -4.34 0.16
CA GLU A 169 2.08 -5.55 0.58
C GLU A 169 2.39 -6.71 -0.34
N LEU A 170 2.87 -7.82 0.24
CA LEU A 170 3.20 -9.04 -0.49
C LEU A 170 2.58 -10.24 0.20
N HIS A 171 1.74 -10.98 -0.53
CA HIS A 171 1.15 -12.23 -0.06
C HIS A 171 1.69 -13.41 -0.88
N VAL A 172 2.41 -14.29 -0.21
CA VAL A 172 3.02 -15.53 -0.74
C VAL A 172 2.67 -16.72 0.16
N SER A 173 1.43 -16.72 0.67
CA SER A 173 0.91 -17.83 1.48
C SER A 173 0.62 -19.04 0.60
N ALA A 174 0.93 -20.24 1.07
CA ALA A 174 0.71 -21.50 0.35
C ALA A 174 1.31 -21.52 -1.07
N THR A 175 2.56 -21.08 -1.21
CA THR A 175 3.28 -21.05 -2.49
C THR A 175 4.37 -22.12 -2.61
N GLY A 176 4.33 -23.14 -1.74
CA GLY A 176 5.32 -24.23 -1.75
C GLY A 176 6.71 -23.83 -1.26
N ILE A 177 6.81 -22.74 -0.50
CA ILE A 177 8.08 -22.25 0.05
C ILE A 177 8.55 -23.19 1.16
N THR A 178 9.85 -23.50 1.21
CA THR A 178 10.46 -24.35 2.25
C THR A 178 11.51 -23.59 3.06
N ARG A 179 12.10 -24.23 4.07
CA ARG A 179 13.22 -23.68 4.86
C ARG A 179 14.40 -23.14 4.02
N ARG A 180 14.58 -23.62 2.78
CA ARG A 180 15.65 -23.16 1.87
C ARG A 180 15.49 -21.69 1.47
N SER A 181 14.27 -21.17 1.50
CA SER A 181 13.94 -19.78 1.21
C SER A 181 14.29 -18.80 2.33
N ALA A 182 14.44 -19.26 3.57
CA ALA A 182 14.72 -18.43 4.74
C ALA A 182 15.90 -17.45 4.57
N PRO A 183 17.10 -17.86 4.08
CA PRO A 183 18.20 -16.92 3.88
C PRO A 183 17.88 -15.78 2.89
N HIS A 184 17.12 -16.05 1.83
CA HIS A 184 16.74 -15.04 0.85
C HIS A 184 15.74 -14.03 1.43
N ILE A 185 14.75 -14.52 2.19
CA ILE A 185 13.79 -13.67 2.91
C ILE A 185 14.50 -12.81 3.95
N ILE A 186 15.39 -13.40 4.75
CA ILE A 186 16.17 -12.69 5.78
C ILE A 186 17.06 -11.62 5.13
N SER A 187 17.80 -11.97 4.07
CA SER A 187 18.66 -11.03 3.35
C SER A 187 17.86 -9.82 2.85
N TYR A 188 16.68 -10.05 2.28
CA TYR A 188 15.81 -8.98 1.81
C TYR A 188 15.27 -8.13 2.97
N ILE A 189 14.67 -8.74 3.99
CA ILE A 189 14.06 -8.03 5.13
C ILE A 189 15.10 -7.18 5.89
N SER A 190 16.33 -7.68 6.02
CA SER A 190 17.43 -6.96 6.68
C SER A 190 18.04 -5.84 5.84
N SER A 191 17.65 -5.68 4.57
CA SER A 191 18.16 -4.64 3.68
C SER A 191 17.25 -3.40 3.69
N PRO A 192 17.54 -2.33 4.45
CA PRO A 192 16.67 -1.16 4.54
C PRO A 192 16.54 -0.38 3.22
N GLU A 193 17.50 -0.52 2.32
CA GLU A 193 17.47 0.09 0.98
C GLU A 193 16.60 -0.68 -0.03
N ARG A 194 16.25 -1.94 0.28
CA ARG A 194 15.46 -2.81 -0.62
C ARG A 194 14.06 -3.07 -0.07
N CYS A 195 13.97 -3.44 1.20
CA CYS A 195 12.70 -3.85 1.81
C CYS A 195 11.88 -2.65 2.26
N HIS A 196 10.85 -2.33 1.47
CA HIS A 196 9.86 -1.30 1.77
C HIS A 196 8.48 -1.88 2.12
N LEU A 197 8.41 -3.20 2.34
CA LEU A 197 7.17 -3.90 2.70
C LEU A 197 6.70 -3.47 4.10
N ARG A 198 5.39 -3.26 4.21
CA ARG A 198 4.65 -3.05 5.45
C ARG A 198 3.89 -4.30 5.87
N VAL A 199 3.40 -5.06 4.89
CA VAL A 199 2.63 -6.30 5.07
C VAL A 199 3.34 -7.43 4.34
N PHE A 200 3.67 -8.50 5.07
CA PHE A 200 4.24 -9.72 4.49
C PHE A 200 3.47 -10.93 5.01
N LYS A 201 2.75 -11.60 4.12
CA LYS A 201 1.99 -12.82 4.45
C LYS A 201 2.64 -14.03 3.79
N CYS A 202 3.06 -14.99 4.58
CA CYS A 202 3.72 -16.21 4.13
C CYS A 202 3.20 -17.41 4.94
N ASN A 203 1.89 -17.48 5.11
CA ASN A 203 1.22 -18.56 5.85
C ASN A 203 1.18 -19.86 5.04
N GLY A 204 1.04 -21.01 5.69
CA GLY A 204 0.76 -22.29 5.01
C GLY A 204 1.88 -22.75 4.09
N ASN A 205 3.13 -22.48 4.44
CA ASN A 205 4.33 -22.93 3.74
C ASN A 205 5.10 -23.94 4.61
N ALA A 206 6.22 -24.48 4.14
CA ALA A 206 7.05 -25.45 4.87
C ALA A 206 8.37 -24.82 5.36
N LEU A 207 8.31 -23.60 5.93
CA LEU A 207 9.51 -22.91 6.43
C LEU A 207 10.16 -23.65 7.61
N GLY A 208 9.36 -24.24 8.49
CA GLY A 208 9.81 -24.85 9.75
C GLY A 208 10.08 -23.82 10.85
N HIS A 209 10.03 -24.30 12.09
CA HIS A 209 10.13 -23.46 13.30
C HIS A 209 11.41 -22.62 13.34
N SER A 210 12.55 -23.26 13.09
CA SER A 210 13.87 -22.62 13.12
C SER A 210 14.03 -21.50 12.09
N ALA A 211 13.45 -21.65 10.89
CA ALA A 211 13.48 -20.60 9.87
C ALA A 211 12.62 -19.41 10.27
N VAL A 212 11.42 -19.64 10.79
CA VAL A 212 10.52 -18.57 11.25
C VAL A 212 11.14 -17.79 12.40
N LYS A 213 11.77 -18.47 13.37
CA LYS A 213 12.51 -17.83 14.46
C LYS A 213 13.63 -16.93 13.96
N ARG A 214 14.37 -17.35 12.93
CA ARG A 214 15.43 -16.53 12.30
C ARG A 214 14.87 -15.33 11.54
N ILE A 215 13.75 -15.49 10.83
CA ILE A 215 13.05 -14.39 10.15
C ILE A 215 12.59 -13.34 11.17
N ILE A 216 11.97 -13.76 12.27
CA ILE A 216 11.51 -12.87 13.33
C ILE A 216 12.69 -12.16 14.00
N GLY A 217 13.78 -12.87 14.27
CA GLY A 217 15.02 -12.26 14.80
C GLY A 217 15.64 -11.23 13.85
N ALA A 218 15.51 -11.42 12.54
CA ALA A 218 15.95 -10.43 11.54
C ALA A 218 15.05 -9.19 11.54
N ILE A 219 13.73 -9.36 11.65
CA ILE A 219 12.78 -8.24 11.76
C ILE A 219 13.08 -7.42 13.02
N GLU A 220 13.26 -8.09 14.16
CA GLU A 220 13.56 -7.45 15.45
C GLU A 220 14.76 -6.51 15.39
N LYS A 221 15.86 -6.98 14.78
CA LYS A 221 17.17 -6.33 14.76
C LYS A 221 17.33 -5.27 13.67
N SER A 222 16.75 -5.52 12.49
CA SER A 222 17.12 -4.77 11.27
C SER A 222 15.94 -4.18 10.52
N ASN A 223 14.69 -4.53 10.84
CA ASN A 223 13.53 -4.02 10.12
C ASN A 223 12.51 -3.32 11.02
N PHE A 224 12.37 -2.01 10.82
CA PHE A 224 11.42 -1.17 11.55
C PHE A 224 10.21 -0.74 10.71
N VAL A 225 10.11 -1.25 9.47
CA VAL A 225 9.10 -0.86 8.48
C VAL A 225 7.92 -1.84 8.50
N LEU A 226 8.20 -3.13 8.62
CA LEU A 226 7.17 -4.17 8.68
C LEU A 226 6.27 -3.96 9.89
N SER A 227 4.96 -3.95 9.64
CA SER A 227 3.92 -3.66 10.63
C SER A 227 2.85 -4.75 10.70
N ASN A 228 2.80 -5.62 9.69
CA ASN A 228 1.97 -6.81 9.70
C ASN A 228 2.75 -7.97 9.05
N VAL A 229 3.00 -9.03 9.81
CA VAL A 229 3.69 -10.23 9.33
C VAL A 229 2.89 -11.44 9.76
N GLU A 230 2.51 -12.27 8.80
CA GLU A 230 1.78 -13.50 9.04
C GLU A 230 2.67 -14.69 8.58
N LEU A 231 3.01 -15.57 9.53
CA LEU A 231 3.85 -16.76 9.33
C LEU A 231 3.19 -18.03 9.91
N TYR A 232 1.86 -18.07 9.94
CA TYR A 232 1.07 -19.18 10.48
C TYR A 232 1.18 -20.45 9.65
N SER A 233 0.96 -21.60 10.29
CA SER A 233 0.93 -22.92 9.62
C SER A 233 2.19 -23.19 8.79
N ASN A 234 3.36 -22.89 9.37
CA ASN A 234 4.66 -23.11 8.75
C ASN A 234 5.39 -24.37 9.28
N HIS A 235 4.62 -25.30 9.84
CA HIS A 235 5.13 -26.51 10.45
C HIS A 235 5.65 -27.50 9.39
N MET A 236 6.73 -28.22 9.69
CA MET A 236 7.29 -29.22 8.77
C MET A 236 6.51 -30.53 8.90
N ALA A 237 6.03 -31.09 7.79
CA ALA A 237 5.27 -32.35 7.78
C ALA A 237 6.09 -33.60 8.18
N THR A 238 7.35 -33.47 8.58
CA THR A 238 8.27 -34.58 8.88
C THR A 238 8.74 -34.60 10.33
N GLU A 239 8.19 -33.75 11.20
CA GLU A 239 8.28 -33.99 12.64
C GLU A 239 7.24 -35.06 12.94
N SER A 240 7.70 -36.31 12.88
CA SER A 240 6.95 -37.53 13.16
C SER A 240 6.15 -37.40 14.45
N ASP A 241 4.91 -37.91 14.41
CA ASP A 241 3.91 -37.98 15.48
C ASP A 241 4.34 -38.77 16.74
N ASP A 242 5.57 -38.66 17.22
CA ASP A 242 6.05 -39.33 18.42
C ASP A 242 6.70 -38.33 19.39
N ASP A 243 6.02 -38.15 20.52
CA ASP A 243 6.39 -37.47 21.78
C ASP A 243 6.47 -35.92 21.85
N ASP A 244 5.82 -35.38 22.89
CA ASP A 244 5.87 -34.00 23.41
C ASP A 244 5.19 -32.83 22.65
N THR A 245 3.90 -32.99 22.34
CA THR A 245 3.03 -31.93 21.77
C THR A 245 2.78 -30.71 22.68
N SER A 246 3.29 -30.68 23.92
CA SER A 246 3.06 -29.58 24.86
C SER A 246 4.14 -28.48 24.83
N SER A 247 5.39 -28.82 24.51
CA SER A 247 6.53 -27.89 24.54
C SER A 247 6.60 -27.00 23.28
N ASP A 248 6.35 -27.57 22.10
CA ASP A 248 6.45 -26.85 20.84
C ASP A 248 5.31 -25.84 20.62
N ASP A 249 4.10 -26.14 21.10
CA ASP A 249 2.97 -25.21 21.04
C ASP A 249 3.20 -23.97 21.94
N THR A 250 3.91 -24.15 23.07
CA THR A 250 4.33 -23.03 23.92
C THR A 250 5.40 -22.15 23.27
N ASP A 251 6.43 -22.72 22.62
CA ASP A 251 7.48 -21.94 21.92
C ASP A 251 6.87 -21.16 20.73
N TRP A 252 5.92 -21.76 20.00
CA TRP A 252 5.24 -21.06 18.89
C TRP A 252 4.37 -19.89 19.37
N LYS A 253 3.63 -20.06 20.48
CA LYS A 253 2.83 -18.98 21.08
C LYS A 253 3.72 -17.85 21.63
N GLU A 254 4.87 -18.18 22.20
CA GLU A 254 5.86 -17.19 22.61
C GLU A 254 6.39 -16.42 21.40
N LEU A 255 6.71 -17.13 20.32
CA LEU A 255 7.19 -16.54 19.08
C LEU A 255 6.14 -15.63 18.42
N GLU A 256 4.87 -16.03 18.43
CA GLU A 256 3.76 -15.20 17.96
C GLU A 256 3.58 -13.94 18.83
N SER A 257 3.66 -14.08 20.15
CA SER A 257 3.59 -12.95 21.07
C SER A 257 4.75 -11.98 20.83
N LYS A 258 5.95 -12.52 20.61
CA LYS A 258 7.15 -11.75 20.27
C LYS A 258 6.98 -10.99 18.96
N VAL A 259 6.50 -11.62 17.88
CA VAL A 259 6.31 -10.92 16.60
C VAL A 259 5.26 -9.82 16.73
N ARG A 260 4.15 -10.06 17.45
CA ARG A 260 3.12 -9.03 17.70
C ARG A 260 3.70 -7.81 18.43
N LEU A 261 4.56 -8.02 19.42
CA LEU A 261 5.23 -6.93 20.15
C LEU A 261 6.16 -6.12 19.23
N ILE A 262 6.99 -6.80 18.42
CA ILE A 262 7.90 -6.16 17.46
C ILE A 262 7.13 -5.32 16.43
N LEU A 263 6.04 -5.86 15.89
CA LEU A 263 5.22 -5.16 14.91
C LEU A 263 4.48 -3.97 15.54
N SER A 264 4.02 -4.09 16.79
CA SER A 264 3.44 -2.99 17.56
C SER A 264 4.46 -1.87 17.80
N ARG A 265 5.72 -2.22 18.15
CA ARG A 265 6.85 -1.28 18.23
C ARG A 265 7.04 -0.54 16.91
N ASN A 266 7.12 -1.26 15.79
CA ASN A 266 7.32 -0.67 14.47
C ASN A 266 6.17 0.28 14.09
N GLN A 267 4.93 -0.11 14.37
CA GLN A 267 3.76 0.73 14.14
C GLN A 267 3.76 1.99 15.02
N HIS A 268 4.17 1.87 16.29
CA HIS A 268 4.32 3.00 17.19
C HIS A 268 5.39 3.98 16.70
N LEU A 269 6.60 3.49 16.40
CA LEU A 269 7.71 4.30 15.89
C LEU A 269 7.33 5.04 14.61
N ARG A 270 6.62 4.37 13.69
CA ARG A 270 6.06 5.02 12.50
C ARG A 270 5.14 6.18 12.86
N ARG A 271 4.17 6.00 13.76
CA ARG A 271 3.25 7.08 14.16
C ARG A 271 3.98 8.26 14.79
N VAL A 272 5.04 7.99 15.58
CA VAL A 272 5.87 9.03 16.17
C VAL A 272 6.62 9.79 15.08
N ALA A 273 7.28 9.09 14.15
CA ALA A 273 7.96 9.71 13.00
C ALA A 273 7.00 10.55 12.14
N GLU A 274 5.79 10.05 11.84
CA GLU A 274 4.78 10.80 11.09
C GLU A 274 4.37 12.08 11.84
N LYS A 275 4.17 12.02 13.16
CA LYS A 275 3.81 13.16 14.00
C LYS A 275 4.94 14.20 14.05
N GLU A 276 6.18 13.76 14.26
CA GLU A 276 7.35 14.64 14.31
C GLU A 276 7.62 15.29 12.95
N ALA A 277 7.48 14.56 11.85
CA ALA A 277 7.62 15.12 10.51
C ALA A 277 6.60 16.23 10.25
N LEU A 278 5.33 16.01 10.61
CA LEU A 278 4.28 17.02 10.47
C LEU A 278 4.53 18.26 11.35
N GLY A 279 4.99 18.04 12.59
CA GLY A 279 5.39 19.12 13.48
C GLY A 279 6.56 19.92 12.88
N LEU A 280 7.62 19.23 12.47
CA LEU A 280 8.81 19.80 11.85
C LEU A 280 8.46 20.62 10.61
N LEU A 281 7.59 20.12 9.73
CA LEU A 281 7.13 20.87 8.54
C LEU A 281 6.56 22.25 8.89
N CYS A 282 5.78 22.35 9.97
CA CYS A 282 5.17 23.60 10.39
C CYS A 282 6.22 24.64 10.77
N TYR A 283 7.17 24.26 11.63
CA TYR A 283 8.24 25.14 12.11
C TYR A 283 9.31 25.42 11.06
N SER A 284 9.63 24.44 10.21
CA SER A 284 10.58 24.63 9.10
C SER A 284 10.02 25.60 8.07
N ARG A 285 8.72 25.60 7.79
CA ARG A 285 8.12 26.56 6.84
C ARG A 285 8.17 28.00 7.35
N THR A 286 7.90 28.22 8.64
CA THR A 286 7.96 29.56 9.21
C THR A 286 9.39 30.10 9.29
N LEU A 287 10.37 29.23 9.55
CA LEU A 287 11.77 29.62 9.69
C LEU A 287 12.52 29.76 8.36
N LEU A 288 12.28 28.85 7.41
CA LEU A 288 13.08 28.72 6.17
C LEU A 288 12.46 29.43 4.96
N LEU A 289 11.16 29.78 4.98
CA LEU A 289 10.58 30.59 3.90
C LEU A 289 10.75 32.09 4.19
N PRO A 290 11.12 32.89 3.17
CA PRO A 290 11.37 34.31 3.33
C PRO A 290 10.05 35.07 3.52
N THR A 291 9.59 35.14 4.77
CA THR A 291 8.52 36.04 5.20
C THR A 291 9.10 37.04 6.19
N LYS A 292 8.47 38.22 6.32
CA LYS A 292 9.05 39.40 6.97
C LYS A 292 9.66 39.07 8.35
N SER A 293 10.99 39.12 8.39
CA SER A 293 11.95 39.15 9.50
C SER A 293 11.45 38.67 10.87
N SER A 294 11.58 37.37 11.13
CA SER A 294 11.63 36.85 12.50
C SER A 294 13.07 36.91 13.02
N ALA A 295 13.27 37.10 14.34
CA ALA A 295 14.61 37.18 14.94
C ALA A 295 15.46 35.91 14.70
N LEU A 296 14.81 34.77 14.46
CA LEU A 296 15.47 33.48 14.20
C LEU A 296 15.99 33.38 12.76
N CYS A 297 15.45 34.15 11.80
CA CYS A 297 15.94 34.20 10.42
C CYS A 297 17.34 34.84 10.30
N ILE A 298 17.83 35.48 11.38
CA ILE A 298 19.17 36.09 11.45
C ILE A 298 20.26 35.04 11.69
N LEU A 299 19.89 33.87 12.25
CA LEU A 299 20.84 32.81 12.56
C LEU A 299 21.31 32.11 11.27
N PRO A 300 22.57 31.62 11.21
CA PRO A 300 23.03 30.76 10.12
C PRO A 300 22.15 29.53 9.95
N THR A 301 22.00 29.06 8.72
CA THR A 301 21.13 27.91 8.36
C THR A 301 21.48 26.66 9.17
N GLU A 302 22.74 26.45 9.51
CA GLU A 302 23.22 25.33 10.32
C GLU A 302 22.62 25.35 11.72
N ILE A 303 22.56 26.53 12.35
CA ILE A 303 21.97 26.72 13.68
C ILE A 303 20.45 26.56 13.61
N GLN A 304 19.82 27.09 12.56
CA GLN A 304 18.39 26.89 12.33
C GLN A 304 18.04 25.39 12.19
N LEU A 305 18.80 24.64 11.39
CA LEU A 305 18.63 23.20 11.23
C LEU A 305 18.92 22.42 12.52
N HIS A 306 19.90 22.87 13.32
CA HIS A 306 20.17 22.27 14.62
C HIS A 306 19.00 22.49 15.61
N ILE A 307 18.45 23.70 15.68
CA ILE A 307 17.26 23.99 16.51
C ILE A 307 16.08 23.13 16.07
N LEU A 308 15.82 23.07 14.76
CA LEU A 308 14.77 22.24 14.18
C LEU A 308 14.96 20.75 14.49
N SER A 309 16.20 20.27 14.64
CA SER A 309 16.46 18.86 14.98
C SER A 309 15.90 18.45 16.35
N PHE A 310 15.79 19.38 17.31
CA PHE A 310 15.19 19.11 18.62
C PHE A 310 13.67 18.93 18.58
N LEU A 311 13.01 19.39 17.51
CA LEU A 311 11.56 19.23 17.32
C LEU A 311 11.19 17.86 16.74
N ALA A 312 12.18 17.12 16.23
CA ALA A 312 12.01 15.81 15.60
C ALA A 312 13.20 14.88 15.94
N PRO A 313 13.36 14.51 17.23
CA PRO A 313 14.48 13.70 17.69
C PRO A 313 14.45 12.26 17.17
N THR A 314 13.29 11.71 16.84
CA THR A 314 13.17 10.33 16.32
C THR A 314 13.41 10.24 14.82
N LEU A 315 13.30 11.35 14.08
CA LEU A 315 13.61 11.35 12.66
C LEU A 315 15.11 11.17 12.42
N SER A 316 15.47 10.41 11.38
CA SER A 316 16.86 10.35 10.92
C SER A 316 17.29 11.70 10.33
N SER A 317 18.61 11.91 10.22
CA SER A 317 19.13 13.12 9.57
C SER A 317 18.63 13.26 8.12
N ALA A 318 18.52 12.16 7.38
CA ALA A 318 17.95 12.15 6.03
C ALA A 318 16.47 12.57 6.03
N GLN A 319 15.66 12.04 6.95
CA GLN A 319 14.25 12.41 7.08
C GLN A 319 14.07 13.89 7.40
N ARG A 320 14.87 14.43 8.34
CA ARG A 320 14.85 15.86 8.67
C ARG A 320 15.22 16.73 7.48
N ILE A 321 16.28 16.38 6.75
CA ILE A 321 16.72 17.10 5.55
C ILE A 321 15.61 17.12 4.49
N ASN A 322 14.94 15.99 4.25
CA ASN A 322 13.85 15.91 3.29
C ASN A 322 12.67 16.81 3.68
N VAL A 323 12.29 16.81 4.96
CA VAL A 323 11.22 17.69 5.48
C VAL A 323 11.61 19.16 5.35
N CYS A 324 12.83 19.55 5.74
CA CYS A 324 13.30 20.93 5.65
C CYS A 324 13.44 21.41 4.21
N THR A 325 13.96 20.58 3.31
CA THR A 325 14.05 20.86 1.87
C THR A 325 12.67 21.06 1.26
N PHE A 326 11.70 20.20 1.61
CA PHE A 326 10.32 20.37 1.18
C PHE A 326 9.72 21.69 1.73
N ALA A 327 10.01 22.02 2.99
CA ALA A 327 9.51 23.21 3.65
C ALA A 327 10.06 24.52 3.05
N SER A 328 11.33 24.56 2.66
CA SER A 328 11.99 25.75 2.10
C SER A 328 11.67 26.00 0.62
N THR A 329 11.07 25.03 -0.07
CA THR A 329 10.77 25.14 -1.50
C THR A 329 9.42 25.83 -1.73
N CYS A 330 9.41 27.01 -2.35
CA CYS A 330 8.18 27.78 -2.59
C CYS A 330 7.13 27.06 -3.46
N THR A 331 7.54 26.12 -4.33
CA THR A 331 6.61 25.33 -5.17
C THR A 331 5.79 24.31 -4.38
N THR A 332 6.12 24.06 -3.10
CA THR A 332 5.36 23.15 -2.23
C THR A 332 4.25 23.83 -1.46
N LEU A 333 4.14 25.17 -1.57
CA LEU A 333 3.09 25.94 -0.91
C LEU A 333 1.71 25.62 -1.52
N PRO A 334 0.66 25.51 -0.70
CA PRO A 334 -0.68 25.35 -1.22
C PRO A 334 -1.06 26.58 -2.07
N PRO A 335 -1.81 26.38 -3.17
CA PRO A 335 -2.28 27.50 -3.98
C PRO A 335 -3.16 28.42 -3.14
N LEU A 336 -2.91 29.73 -3.22
CA LEU A 336 -3.64 30.75 -2.44
C LEU A 336 -5.12 30.87 -2.86
N LEU A 337 -5.47 30.41 -4.06
CA LEU A 337 -6.83 30.41 -4.59
C LEU A 337 -7.19 29.02 -5.13
N PRO A 338 -8.44 28.55 -4.93
CA PRO A 338 -8.91 27.33 -5.58
C PRO A 338 -8.89 27.51 -7.11
N ASN A 339 -8.44 26.49 -7.82
CA ASN A 339 -8.33 26.51 -9.28
C ASN A 339 -9.75 26.52 -9.88
N LEU A 340 -10.18 27.65 -10.46
CA LEU A 340 -11.54 27.85 -10.99
C LEU A 340 -11.82 27.13 -12.32
N ASN A 341 -10.81 26.45 -12.90
CA ASN A 341 -10.95 25.74 -14.17
C ASN A 341 -11.51 24.32 -13.99
N GLY A 342 -12.84 24.21 -13.96
CA GLY A 342 -13.65 23.18 -14.65
C GLY A 342 -13.46 21.67 -14.40
N GLY A 343 -12.51 21.22 -13.59
CA GLY A 343 -12.42 19.83 -13.11
C GLY A 343 -12.99 19.73 -11.70
N GLU A 344 -13.77 18.68 -11.41
CA GLU A 344 -14.40 18.41 -10.10
C GLU A 344 -13.66 19.05 -8.91
N LEU A 345 -14.27 20.07 -8.28
CA LEU A 345 -13.77 20.68 -7.06
C LEU A 345 -13.72 19.64 -5.93
N LYS A 346 -12.60 18.93 -5.81
CA LYS A 346 -12.27 18.10 -4.65
C LYS A 346 -11.56 18.95 -3.59
N VAL A 347 -12.22 19.99 -3.11
CA VAL A 347 -11.71 20.85 -2.04
C VAL A 347 -12.52 20.57 -0.78
N CYS A 348 -11.86 20.05 0.26
CA CYS A 348 -12.40 20.12 1.61
C CYS A 348 -12.23 21.57 2.09
N LEU A 349 -13.21 22.43 1.78
CA LEU A 349 -13.24 23.79 2.33
C LEU A 349 -13.47 23.69 3.85
N PRO A 350 -12.58 24.22 4.69
CA PRO A 350 -12.97 24.53 6.07
C PRO A 350 -14.07 25.60 6.03
N ASP A 351 -15.01 25.49 6.96
CA ASP A 351 -16.07 26.47 7.14
C ASP A 351 -15.45 27.87 7.34
N PRO A 352 -15.81 28.88 6.52
CA PRO A 352 -15.32 30.25 6.65
C PRO A 352 -15.72 30.93 7.97
N SER A 353 -16.50 30.27 8.84
CA SER A 353 -16.78 30.73 10.20
C SER A 353 -15.63 30.48 11.21
N LEU A 354 -14.53 29.83 10.80
CA LEU A 354 -13.30 29.79 11.62
C LEU A 354 -12.50 31.07 11.43
N GLU A 355 -12.97 32.14 12.10
CA GLU A 355 -12.20 33.37 12.26
C GLU A 355 -10.85 33.08 12.92
N PHE A 356 -9.80 33.67 12.35
CA PHE A 356 -8.50 33.78 12.99
C PHE A 356 -8.66 34.53 14.32
N THR A 357 -8.61 33.84 15.45
CA THR A 357 -8.48 34.53 16.75
C THR A 357 -7.03 34.54 17.21
N GLU A 358 -6.55 35.78 17.35
CA GLU A 358 -5.29 36.21 17.96
C GLU A 358 -5.02 35.59 19.33
N CYS A 359 -3.74 35.60 19.71
CA CYS A 359 -3.25 35.36 21.06
C CYS A 359 -4.09 36.08 22.14
N GLY A 360 -4.55 35.33 23.14
CA GLY A 360 -5.10 35.90 24.36
C GLY A 360 -5.39 34.85 25.43
N ASN A 361 -4.69 34.93 26.56
CA ASN A 361 -4.92 34.15 27.77
C ASN A 361 -6.40 34.17 28.22
N LYS A 362 -7.01 32.99 28.42
CA LYS A 362 -7.74 32.54 29.64
C LYS A 362 -8.60 31.29 29.30
N VAL A 363 -8.43 30.17 30.01
CA VAL A 363 -9.21 29.76 31.21
C VAL A 363 -10.69 29.51 30.86
N TRP A 364 -11.08 28.22 30.91
CA TRP A 364 -12.44 27.59 30.89
C TRP A 364 -12.91 26.86 29.62
N GLU A 365 -13.57 25.72 29.90
CA GLU A 365 -13.94 24.58 29.06
C GLU A 365 -14.79 24.86 27.82
N VAL A 366 -14.49 24.11 26.74
CA VAL A 366 -15.33 24.01 25.55
C VAL A 366 -16.43 22.97 25.76
N ARG A 367 -17.67 23.42 25.99
CA ARG A 367 -18.87 22.66 25.64
C ARG A 367 -19.33 23.08 24.24
N GLY A 368 -19.09 22.21 23.26
CA GLY A 368 -19.59 22.34 21.89
C GLY A 368 -19.21 21.10 21.10
N ALA A 369 -20.20 20.41 20.54
CA ALA A 369 -20.01 19.16 19.82
C ALA A 369 -19.00 19.33 18.66
N VAL A 370 -17.92 18.56 18.69
CA VAL A 370 -16.88 18.52 17.66
C VAL A 370 -17.44 17.81 16.43
N GLY A 371 -18.12 18.58 15.58
CA GLY A 371 -18.63 18.17 14.27
C GLY A 371 -17.86 18.84 13.13
N GLY A 372 -16.53 18.82 13.16
CA GLY A 372 -15.69 19.45 12.14
C GLY A 372 -14.37 18.72 11.94
N CYS A 373 -13.92 18.64 10.70
CA CYS A 373 -12.76 17.86 10.21
C CYS A 373 -11.39 18.38 10.70
N ALA A 374 -11.34 19.09 11.83
CA ALA A 374 -10.12 19.54 12.49
C ALA A 374 -9.30 18.38 13.08
N SER A 375 -9.97 17.28 13.45
CA SER A 375 -9.36 16.07 14.04
C SER A 375 -9.09 14.94 13.05
N GLY A 376 -9.30 15.16 11.73
CA GLY A 376 -8.93 14.21 10.68
C GLY A 376 -9.76 12.92 10.59
N LYS A 377 -10.83 12.76 11.37
CA LYS A 377 -11.77 11.64 11.21
C LYS A 377 -12.97 12.08 10.37
N CYS A 378 -12.92 11.80 9.06
CA CYS A 378 -14.13 11.75 8.26
C CYS A 378 -14.87 10.44 8.58
N SER A 379 -16.13 10.55 8.97
CA SER A 379 -16.99 9.41 9.26
C SER A 379 -17.27 8.60 7.98
N GLY A 380 -16.64 7.43 7.86
CA GLY A 380 -17.01 6.38 6.90
C GLY A 380 -16.06 6.19 5.71
N ALA A 381 -15.52 4.97 5.60
CA ALA A 381 -14.97 4.20 4.46
C ALA A 381 -14.13 4.87 3.33
N VAL A 382 -13.98 6.19 3.30
CA VAL A 382 -13.26 6.93 2.26
C VAL A 382 -12.25 7.82 2.97
N LEU A 383 -10.95 7.54 2.78
CA LEU A 383 -9.89 8.42 3.24
C LEU A 383 -10.15 9.84 2.70
N CYS A 384 -10.24 10.82 3.61
CA CYS A 384 -10.38 12.22 3.26
C CYS A 384 -9.24 12.65 2.32
N HIS A 385 -9.53 13.53 1.35
CA HIS A 385 -8.51 14.05 0.43
C HIS A 385 -7.28 14.62 1.17
N LYS A 386 -7.50 15.26 2.32
CA LYS A 386 -6.44 15.78 3.19
C LYS A 386 -5.55 14.66 3.75
N GLU A 387 -6.14 13.54 4.14
CA GLU A 387 -5.39 12.38 4.63
C GLU A 387 -4.61 11.71 3.50
N GLN A 388 -5.19 11.60 2.30
CA GLN A 388 -4.47 11.10 1.13
C GLN A 388 -3.27 11.98 0.75
N GLN A 389 -3.41 13.31 0.82
CA GLN A 389 -2.31 14.25 0.61
C GLN A 389 -1.24 14.10 1.70
N ARG A 390 -1.64 13.95 2.97
CA ARG A 390 -0.72 13.68 4.08
C ARG A 390 0.07 12.40 3.83
N THR A 391 -0.57 11.29 3.48
CA THR A 391 0.11 10.02 3.22
C THR A 391 1.10 10.16 2.07
N ARG A 392 0.69 10.78 0.95
CA ARG A 392 1.57 11.04 -0.20
C ARG A 392 2.77 11.90 0.18
N TRP A 393 2.57 12.92 1.01
CA TRP A 393 3.65 13.77 1.48
C TRP A 393 4.62 12.99 2.37
N LEU A 394 4.12 12.23 3.35
CA LEU A 394 4.93 11.38 4.23
C LEU A 394 5.78 10.37 3.44
N ASP A 395 5.19 9.74 2.42
CA ASP A 395 5.92 8.84 1.52
C ASP A 395 7.01 9.60 0.73
N ALA A 396 6.71 10.80 0.23
CA ALA A 396 7.66 11.62 -0.53
C ALA A 396 8.86 12.10 0.30
N VAL A 397 8.66 12.42 1.58
CA VAL A 397 9.75 12.83 2.49
C VAL A 397 10.40 11.64 3.22
N GLY A 398 9.95 10.41 2.94
CA GLY A 398 10.46 9.19 3.58
C GLY A 398 10.11 9.06 5.07
N CYS A 399 9.10 9.80 5.56
CA CYS A 399 8.65 9.80 6.96
C CYS A 399 7.45 8.86 7.21
N SER A 400 7.08 8.04 6.23
CA SER A 400 6.02 7.04 6.35
C SER A 400 6.48 5.70 6.93
N ALA A 401 7.74 5.65 7.39
CA ALA A 401 8.34 4.59 8.18
C ALA A 401 9.42 5.18 9.10
N TYR A 402 9.78 4.46 10.16
CA TYR A 402 10.93 4.80 10.99
C TYR A 402 12.20 4.24 10.35
N ASP A 403 13.20 5.10 10.10
CA ASP A 403 14.42 4.74 9.36
C ASP A 403 15.40 3.91 10.23
N GLY A 404 15.28 3.92 11.57
CA GLY A 404 16.14 3.10 12.46
C GLY A 404 17.61 3.50 12.50
N ARG A 405 18.10 4.19 11.47
CA ARG A 405 19.38 4.88 11.38
C ARG A 405 19.30 6.15 12.23
N SER A 406 19.45 6.03 13.54
CA SER A 406 19.66 7.19 14.40
C SER A 406 21.02 7.84 14.11
N VAL A 407 21.07 9.14 14.37
CA VAL A 407 22.15 10.11 14.14
C VAL A 407 23.55 9.60 14.47
#